data_AF-A0A1T4Z395-F1
#
_entry.id   AF-A0A1T4Z395-F1
#
_cell.length_a   1.000
_cell.length_b   1.000
_cell.length_c   1.000
_cell.angle_alpha   90.00
_cell.angle_beta   90.00
_cell.angle_gamma   90.00
#
_symmetry.space_group_name_H-M   'P 1'
#
loop_
_entity.id
_entity.type
_entity.pdbx_description
1 polymer ?
#
loop_
_entity_poly.entity_id
_entity_poly.type
_entity_poly.pdbx_seq_one_letter_code
_entity_poly.pdbx_strand_id
1 'polypeptide(L)'
;MKNSLLCAALLTATVSCFGESSSLSPTGEHHQADSICLTANQLSIATGQPSLVLMSSGSVHIPVWSLSGGTVGQSVAGLVTLPRQCEAVKVEIVVTTNDPTTGPNFEDVYRVHLSQLVDHAPVMDRYHQGMPVRTALPAAPLQTRTILLESCYEVVPDAPLWLRIQREPGDPADTFIKPAGLIMVKVTPVEAPAKVHVVQDVPGYNSWPMMQAIGNKLVCVYTRGQGHTIGEDARAVYARTSTDGGKTWTDETVVANTPGYGEVPTGKGLDADGTMLLWVRRVGKPWQHDLYRTTDGVTFTLVATPKLEVNPMQITDVFEVPTVGLMALWFAGDYGDKPTNSWGTLTSGDNGATWTQTPIETGLLRGDWPTEPAAVYLGDGKILCIARTELGGTTTERAQFQITSTDYGKTWTRTRTNIGDVSASTPSLVLDAETGLLSNYYYHRGAGILRRRVVNPNQVFNSHLAWPPSEVVALGSKVTFDAGNVNATFIKGMHYLSFYYGKAPQTSVLVSEVPAPTPDKAP
;
A
#
# COMPACT_ATOMS: atom_id res chain seq x y z
N MET A 1 16.01 64.74 54.37
CA MET A 1 17.26 64.00 54.11
C MET A 1 16.90 62.68 53.43
N LYS A 2 17.35 62.49 52.18
CA LYS A 2 17.38 61.25 51.35
C LYS A 2 16.02 60.57 51.06
N ASN A 3 15.50 60.69 49.83
CA ASN A 3 15.59 59.69 48.73
C ASN A 3 15.07 58.31 49.15
N SER A 4 14.05 57.70 48.53
CA SER A 4 14.14 57.12 47.17
C SER A 4 12.76 56.75 46.59
N LEU A 5 12.69 56.74 45.26
CA LEU A 5 11.58 56.39 44.36
C LEU A 5 11.09 54.93 44.50
N LEU A 6 9.81 54.66 44.22
CA LEU A 6 9.35 54.17 42.89
C LEU A 6 7.81 54.05 42.82
N CYS A 7 7.23 54.67 41.78
CA CYS A 7 5.83 54.53 41.39
C CYS A 7 5.61 53.22 40.63
N ALA A 8 4.52 52.50 40.97
CA ALA A 8 3.94 51.46 40.13
C ALA A 8 2.58 51.97 39.62
N ALA A 9 2.51 52.26 38.32
CA ALA A 9 1.27 52.54 37.62
C ALA A 9 0.87 51.29 36.81
N LEU A 10 -0.34 50.79 37.07
CA LEU A 10 -1.02 49.80 36.23
C LEU A 10 -1.30 50.41 34.85
N LEU A 11 -0.91 49.71 33.79
CA LEU A 11 -1.47 49.90 32.45
C LEU A 11 -1.89 48.54 31.90
N THR A 12 -3.19 48.40 31.70
CA THR A 12 -3.84 47.38 30.88
C THR A 12 -3.51 47.64 29.41
N ALA A 13 -2.93 46.65 28.74
CA ALA A 13 -2.72 46.67 27.29
C ALA A 13 -3.31 45.40 26.67
N THR A 14 -4.46 45.56 26.04
CA THR A 14 -4.96 44.74 24.93
C THR A 14 -3.98 44.85 23.76
N VAL A 15 -3.50 43.72 23.23
CA VAL A 15 -2.83 43.69 21.92
C VAL A 15 -3.60 42.79 20.98
N SER A 16 -4.11 43.46 19.96
CA SER A 16 -4.86 43.00 18.81
C SER A 16 -3.96 42.24 17.84
N CYS A 17 -4.54 41.22 17.20
CA CYS A 17 -4.02 40.60 15.99
C CYS A 17 -3.84 41.65 14.89
N PHE A 18 -2.67 41.69 14.27
CA PHE A 18 -2.46 42.31 12.97
C PHE A 18 -1.95 41.22 12.01
N GLY A 19 -2.82 40.85 11.07
CA GLY A 19 -2.41 40.23 9.83
C GLY A 19 -2.04 41.33 8.85
N GLU A 20 -0.84 41.26 8.29
CA GLU A 20 -0.49 41.99 7.08
C GLU A 20 -0.46 41.01 5.92
N SER A 21 -1.27 41.33 4.92
CA SER A 21 -1.30 40.74 3.60
C SER A 21 -0.02 41.08 2.83
N SER A 22 0.69 40.08 2.34
CA SER A 22 1.66 40.26 1.26
C SER A 22 1.36 39.34 0.07
N SER A 23 1.20 40.00 -1.07
CA SER A 23 1.01 39.58 -2.45
C SER A 23 1.77 38.34 -2.94
N LEU A 24 1.01 37.49 -3.66
CA LEU A 24 1.33 36.74 -4.90
C LEU A 24 2.82 36.48 -5.25
N SER A 25 3.23 35.22 -5.11
CA SER A 25 4.30 34.57 -5.90
C SER A 25 3.77 33.28 -6.54
N PRO A 26 4.08 32.97 -7.81
CA PRO A 26 3.67 31.74 -8.47
C PRO A 26 4.79 30.70 -8.36
N THR A 27 4.88 30.02 -7.23
CA THR A 27 5.67 28.80 -7.06
C THR A 27 4.81 27.83 -6.27
N GLY A 28 4.52 26.66 -6.86
CA GLY A 28 3.65 25.63 -6.29
C GLY A 28 4.26 24.99 -5.04
N GLU A 29 4.17 25.69 -3.92
CA GLU A 29 4.30 25.09 -2.60
C GLU A 29 2.95 24.45 -2.26
N HIS A 30 2.95 23.13 -2.11
CA HIS A 30 1.80 22.41 -1.55
C HIS A 30 1.57 22.93 -0.12
N HIS A 31 0.54 23.75 0.08
CA HIS A 31 0.11 24.15 1.41
C HIS A 31 -0.45 22.92 2.12
N GLN A 32 0.32 22.36 3.05
CA GLN A 32 -0.16 21.29 3.92
C GLN A 32 -1.33 21.84 4.75
N ALA A 33 -2.54 21.32 4.52
CA ALA A 33 -3.73 21.76 5.25
C ALA A 33 -3.57 21.50 6.76
N ASP A 34 -3.97 22.47 7.58
CA ASP A 34 -3.87 22.37 9.04
C ASP A 34 -4.70 21.20 9.58
N SER A 35 -4.10 20.38 10.44
CA SER A 35 -4.78 19.29 11.12
C SER A 35 -5.74 19.80 12.20
N ILE A 36 -6.96 19.29 12.21
CA ILE A 36 -7.91 19.51 13.30
C ILE A 36 -7.66 18.46 14.40
N CYS A 37 -7.38 18.93 15.61
CA CYS A 37 -7.04 18.06 16.73
C CYS A 37 -8.18 17.96 17.75
N LEU A 38 -8.55 16.72 18.12
CA LEU A 38 -9.39 16.43 19.28
C LEU A 38 -8.50 15.91 20.40
N THR A 39 -8.38 16.68 21.48
CA THR A 39 -7.72 16.26 22.72
C THR A 39 -8.59 15.26 23.48
N ALA A 40 -8.03 14.54 24.45
CA ALA A 40 -8.78 13.62 25.30
C ALA A 40 -10.04 14.25 25.93
N ASN A 41 -10.01 15.53 26.29
CA ASN A 41 -11.16 16.25 26.89
C ASN A 41 -12.28 16.59 25.89
N GLN A 42 -12.02 16.50 24.58
CA GLN A 42 -13.00 16.72 23.52
C GLN A 42 -13.62 15.41 23.01
N LEU A 43 -13.21 14.28 23.60
CA LEU A 43 -13.72 12.95 23.30
C LEU A 43 -14.62 12.49 24.45
N SER A 44 -15.58 11.62 24.14
CA SER A 44 -16.47 10.98 25.11
C SER A 44 -16.51 9.47 24.91
N ILE A 45 -16.90 8.73 25.95
CA ILE A 45 -17.13 7.28 25.85
C ILE A 45 -18.17 7.01 24.75
N ALA A 46 -17.85 6.10 23.83
CA ALA A 46 -18.79 5.63 22.82
C ALA A 46 -19.29 4.21 23.16
N THR A 47 -18.38 3.31 23.54
CA THR A 47 -18.73 1.94 23.95
C THR A 47 -17.79 1.42 25.04
N GLY A 48 -18.25 0.43 25.81
CA GLY A 48 -17.45 -0.19 26.87
C GLY A 48 -17.25 0.72 28.08
N GLN A 49 -16.13 0.52 28.79
CA GLN A 49 -15.78 1.25 30.03
C GLN A 49 -14.34 1.79 29.98
N PRO A 50 -13.94 2.57 28.96
CA PRO A 50 -12.67 3.30 29.01
C PRO A 50 -12.72 4.41 30.07
N SER A 51 -11.57 4.85 30.56
CA SER A 51 -11.49 5.90 31.59
C SER A 51 -10.60 7.07 31.16
N LEU A 52 -11.06 8.30 31.41
CA LEU A 52 -10.24 9.49 31.26
C LEU A 52 -9.34 9.62 32.49
N VAL A 53 -8.02 9.50 32.31
CA VAL A 53 -7.03 9.49 33.39
C VAL A 53 -5.89 10.46 33.10
N LEU A 54 -5.13 10.81 34.13
CA LEU A 54 -3.93 11.63 34.01
C LEU A 54 -2.68 10.74 34.05
N MET A 55 -2.04 10.53 32.90
CA MET A 55 -0.72 9.88 32.87
C MET A 55 0.35 10.91 33.23
N SER A 56 1.21 10.56 34.20
CA SER A 56 2.14 11.51 34.82
C SER A 56 3.57 11.00 34.81
N SER A 57 4.53 11.88 34.52
CA SER A 57 5.98 11.64 34.62
C SER A 57 6.68 12.90 35.12
N GLY A 58 7.20 12.87 36.34
CA GLY A 58 7.74 14.08 36.98
C GLY A 58 6.68 15.18 37.06
N SER A 59 6.95 16.34 36.44
CA SER A 59 6.03 17.48 36.35
C SER A 59 5.13 17.46 35.11
N VAL A 60 5.27 16.47 34.23
CA VAL A 60 4.45 16.34 33.02
C VAL A 60 3.21 15.53 33.34
N HIS A 61 2.04 16.09 33.03
CA HIS A 61 0.74 15.49 33.26
C HIS A 61 -0.11 15.57 31.99
N ILE A 62 -0.51 14.41 31.44
CA ILE A 62 -1.19 14.32 30.15
C ILE A 62 -2.54 13.62 30.35
N PRO A 63 -3.68 14.28 30.05
CA PRO A 63 -4.98 13.61 30.07
C PRO A 63 -5.06 12.64 28.88
N VAL A 64 -5.47 11.41 29.15
CA VAL A 64 -5.60 10.34 28.14
C VAL A 64 -6.85 9.51 28.38
N TRP A 65 -7.41 8.96 27.32
CA TRP A 65 -8.37 7.87 27.43
C TRP A 65 -7.64 6.54 27.56
N SER A 66 -7.73 5.91 28.72
CA SER A 66 -7.20 4.58 29.01
C SER A 66 -8.10 3.52 28.38
N LEU A 67 -7.56 2.81 27.38
CA LEU A 67 -8.21 1.73 26.64
C LEU A 67 -7.58 0.38 27.04
N SER A 68 -8.40 -0.55 27.50
CA SER A 68 -8.00 -1.89 27.95
C SER A 68 -7.34 -2.69 26.84
N GLY A 69 -6.25 -3.40 27.17
CA GLY A 69 -5.64 -4.43 26.31
C GLY A 69 -6.21 -5.84 26.56
N GLY A 70 -7.14 -5.99 27.49
CA GLY A 70 -7.74 -7.30 27.83
C GLY A 70 -9.26 -7.33 27.71
N THR A 71 -9.90 -6.27 27.22
CA THR A 71 -11.36 -6.17 27.13
C THR A 71 -11.77 -5.59 25.79
N VAL A 72 -12.45 -6.39 24.98
CA VAL A 72 -12.94 -6.00 23.66
C VAL A 72 -14.03 -4.92 23.73
N GLY A 73 -14.14 -4.12 22.67
CA GLY A 73 -15.27 -3.20 22.46
C GLY A 73 -15.20 -1.88 23.24
N GLN A 74 -14.04 -1.50 23.78
CA GLN A 74 -13.85 -0.17 24.34
C GLN A 74 -13.55 0.86 23.25
N SER A 75 -14.29 1.96 23.23
CA SER A 75 -14.08 3.03 22.26
C SER A 75 -14.49 4.40 22.79
N VAL A 76 -13.89 5.43 22.21
CA VAL A 76 -14.23 6.84 22.46
C VAL A 76 -14.50 7.54 21.14
N ALA A 77 -15.33 8.58 21.15
CA ALA A 77 -15.74 9.29 19.95
C ALA A 77 -15.70 10.80 20.13
N GLY A 78 -15.69 11.51 19.01
CA GLY A 78 -15.77 12.96 18.96
C GLY A 78 -16.31 13.45 17.62
N LEU A 79 -16.62 14.74 17.58
CA LEU A 79 -17.17 15.43 16.41
C LEU A 79 -16.17 16.45 15.88
N VAL A 80 -15.98 16.47 14.57
CA VAL A 80 -15.11 17.41 13.86
C VAL A 80 -15.91 18.19 12.84
N THR A 81 -15.75 19.52 12.81
CA THR A 81 -16.26 20.37 11.73
C THR A 81 -15.16 20.54 10.68
N LEU A 82 -15.42 20.11 9.45
CA LEU A 82 -14.43 20.14 8.37
C LEU A 82 -14.45 21.49 7.63
N PRO A 83 -13.33 21.91 7.02
CA PRO A 83 -13.31 23.08 6.15
C PRO A 83 -14.26 22.89 4.94
N ARG A 84 -14.87 23.98 4.45
CA ARG A 84 -15.90 23.94 3.38
C ARG A 84 -15.47 23.27 2.08
N GLN A 85 -14.17 23.18 1.82
CA GLN A 85 -13.60 22.62 0.59
C GLN A 85 -12.90 21.28 0.83
N CYS A 86 -13.10 20.67 1.99
CA CYS A 86 -12.55 19.36 2.31
C CYS A 86 -13.30 18.29 1.51
N GLU A 87 -12.59 17.59 0.63
CA GLU A 87 -13.13 16.49 -0.18
C GLU A 87 -12.81 15.11 0.42
N ALA A 88 -11.70 15.02 1.16
CA ALA A 88 -11.31 13.82 1.88
C ALA A 88 -10.48 14.18 3.12
N VAL A 89 -10.40 13.23 4.06
CA VAL A 89 -9.58 13.34 5.27
C VAL A 89 -8.71 12.11 5.50
N LYS A 90 -7.56 12.31 6.16
CA LYS A 90 -6.84 11.26 6.89
C LYS A 90 -7.08 11.39 8.39
N VAL A 91 -7.02 10.27 9.10
CA VAL A 91 -7.21 10.20 10.56
C VAL A 91 -6.02 9.50 11.20
N GLU A 92 -5.39 10.21 12.14
CA GLU A 92 -4.27 9.72 12.93
C GLU A 92 -4.63 9.79 14.41
N ILE A 93 -4.04 8.91 15.22
CA ILE A 93 -4.13 8.97 16.68
C ILE A 93 -2.75 9.11 17.29
N VAL A 94 -2.66 9.77 18.43
CA VAL A 94 -1.45 9.81 19.25
C VAL A 94 -1.71 8.99 20.51
N VAL A 95 -0.90 7.96 20.72
CA VAL A 95 -1.04 7.03 21.83
C VAL A 95 0.23 6.94 22.66
N THR A 96 0.09 6.50 23.90
CA THR A 96 1.19 6.19 24.81
C THR A 96 0.79 5.11 25.81
N THR A 97 1.72 4.60 26.60
CA THR A 97 1.42 3.77 27.78
C THR A 97 2.38 4.13 28.90
N ASN A 98 1.91 4.10 30.14
CA ASN A 98 2.74 4.28 31.33
C ASN A 98 3.18 2.94 31.96
N ASP A 99 2.81 1.81 31.36
CA ASP A 99 3.14 0.50 31.89
C ASP A 99 4.62 0.16 31.58
N PRO A 100 5.44 -0.19 32.60
CA PRO A 100 6.86 -0.47 32.41
C PRO A 100 7.14 -1.76 31.62
N THR A 101 6.13 -2.61 31.37
CA THR A 101 6.30 -3.82 30.56
C THR A 101 6.17 -3.57 29.05
N THR A 102 6.01 -2.32 28.60
CA THR A 102 6.03 -1.96 27.18
C THR A 102 7.34 -2.38 26.52
N GLY A 103 7.29 -2.72 25.23
CA GLY A 103 8.48 -3.03 24.46
C GLY A 103 8.15 -3.44 23.02
N PRO A 104 9.16 -3.48 22.13
CA PRO A 104 8.97 -3.75 20.70
C PRO A 104 8.52 -5.19 20.39
N ASN A 105 8.54 -6.08 21.38
CA ASN A 105 8.01 -7.44 21.26
C ASN A 105 6.49 -7.51 21.47
N PHE A 106 5.87 -6.40 21.88
CA PHE A 106 4.43 -6.27 22.05
C PHE A 106 3.85 -5.36 20.98
N GLU A 107 2.57 -5.57 20.72
CA GLU A 107 1.80 -4.84 19.74
C GLU A 107 0.43 -4.48 20.31
N ASP A 108 -0.08 -3.33 19.89
CA ASP A 108 -1.46 -2.93 20.11
C ASP A 108 -2.12 -2.60 18.77
N VAL A 109 -3.44 -2.80 18.72
CA VAL A 109 -4.22 -2.68 17.50
C VAL A 109 -5.34 -1.67 17.70
N TYR A 110 -5.47 -0.74 16.77
CA TYR A 110 -6.54 0.24 16.78
C TYR A 110 -7.27 0.27 15.45
N ARG A 111 -8.51 0.73 15.47
CA ARG A 111 -9.22 1.14 14.26
C ARG A 111 -10.04 2.40 14.49
N VAL A 112 -10.39 3.02 13.38
CA VAL A 112 -11.32 4.14 13.33
C VAL A 112 -12.66 3.68 12.75
N HIS A 113 -13.74 4.28 13.23
CA HIS A 113 -15.04 4.29 12.57
C HIS A 113 -15.41 5.72 12.23
N LEU A 114 -15.87 5.95 11.01
CA LEU A 114 -16.21 7.26 10.49
C LEU A 114 -17.68 7.28 10.06
N SER A 115 -18.36 8.39 10.30
CA SER A 115 -19.69 8.66 9.76
C SER A 115 -19.86 10.17 9.60
N GLN A 116 -20.57 10.60 8.57
CA GLN A 116 -20.91 12.01 8.37
C GLN A 116 -22.36 12.31 8.73
N LEU A 117 -22.54 13.39 9.46
CA LEU A 117 -23.84 13.92 9.83
C LEU A 117 -24.35 14.82 8.69
N VAL A 118 -24.97 14.21 7.69
CA VAL A 118 -25.55 14.91 6.54
C VAL A 118 -27.03 15.18 6.81
N ASP A 119 -27.47 16.41 6.56
CA ASP A 119 -28.86 16.80 6.74
C ASP A 119 -29.81 15.88 5.95
N HIS A 120 -30.87 15.45 6.63
CA HIS A 120 -31.90 14.55 6.07
C HIS A 120 -31.42 13.18 5.57
N ALA A 121 -30.20 12.74 5.95
CA ALA A 121 -29.70 11.40 5.66
C ALA A 121 -29.58 10.55 6.94
N PRO A 122 -29.87 9.24 6.89
CA PRO A 122 -29.50 8.31 7.97
C PRO A 122 -28.00 8.34 8.26
N VAL A 123 -27.63 8.39 9.54
CA VAL A 123 -26.22 8.40 10.00
C VAL A 123 -25.42 7.17 9.51
N MET A 124 -26.10 6.05 9.28
CA MET A 124 -25.46 4.81 8.82
C MET A 124 -25.13 4.81 7.33
N ASP A 125 -25.73 5.69 6.52
CA ASP A 125 -25.54 5.70 5.06
C ASP A 125 -24.10 6.02 4.66
N ARG A 126 -23.36 6.70 5.56
CA ARG A 126 -21.94 7.05 5.36
C ARG A 126 -21.03 6.42 6.41
N TYR A 127 -21.50 5.38 7.10
CA TYR A 127 -20.66 4.66 8.03
C TYR A 127 -19.53 3.92 7.29
N HIS A 128 -18.32 4.13 7.76
CA HIS A 128 -17.11 3.44 7.33
C HIS A 128 -16.40 2.83 8.52
N GLN A 129 -16.03 1.56 8.38
CA GLN A 129 -15.21 0.86 9.35
C GLN A 129 -13.78 0.73 8.79
N GLY A 130 -12.85 1.44 9.42
CA GLY A 130 -11.44 1.37 9.07
C GLY A 130 -10.84 -0.01 9.31
N MET A 131 -9.78 -0.31 8.56
CA MET A 131 -8.99 -1.52 8.78
C MET A 131 -8.25 -1.43 10.13
N PRO A 132 -8.05 -2.57 10.82
CA PRO A 132 -7.27 -2.56 12.04
C PRO A 132 -5.80 -2.29 11.72
N VAL A 133 -5.17 -1.43 12.51
CA VAL A 133 -3.77 -1.04 12.35
C VAL A 133 -3.00 -1.51 13.57
N ARG A 134 -2.04 -2.41 13.32
CA ARG A 134 -1.10 -2.93 14.32
C ARG A 134 0.20 -2.13 14.33
N THR A 135 0.74 -1.91 15.52
CA THR A 135 2.03 -1.22 15.68
C THR A 135 2.82 -1.79 16.85
N ALA A 136 4.14 -1.91 16.69
CA ALA A 136 5.03 -2.29 17.78
C ALA A 136 5.08 -1.20 18.87
N LEU A 137 5.05 -1.61 20.14
CA LEU A 137 5.12 -0.69 21.27
C LEU A 137 6.52 -0.10 21.48
N PRO A 138 6.63 1.10 22.08
CA PRO A 138 7.91 1.73 22.36
C PRO A 138 8.71 0.94 23.40
N ALA A 139 10.04 1.07 23.35
CA ALA A 139 10.97 0.40 24.26
C ALA A 139 10.89 0.89 25.72
N ALA A 140 10.26 2.05 25.96
CA ALA A 140 10.11 2.63 27.29
C ALA A 140 8.71 3.25 27.47
N PRO A 141 8.19 3.30 28.71
CA PRO A 141 6.90 3.93 29.00
C PRO A 141 6.95 5.43 28.72
N LEU A 142 5.77 6.01 28.51
CA LEU A 142 5.52 7.44 28.30
C LEU A 142 6.19 8.01 27.04
N GLN A 143 6.54 7.14 26.10
CA GLN A 143 6.87 7.52 24.73
C GLN A 143 5.60 7.57 23.88
N THR A 144 5.46 8.60 23.06
CA THR A 144 4.29 8.75 22.19
C THR A 144 4.55 8.11 20.83
N ARG A 145 3.48 7.61 20.21
CA ARG A 145 3.47 7.14 18.82
C ARG A 145 2.30 7.76 18.09
N THR A 146 2.51 8.19 16.85
CA THR A 146 1.43 8.58 15.95
C THR A 146 1.09 7.39 15.05
N ILE A 147 -0.19 7.01 14.98
CA ILE A 147 -0.68 5.87 14.21
C ILE A 147 -1.69 6.38 13.19
N LEU A 148 -1.44 6.14 11.90
CA LEU A 148 -2.39 6.42 10.82
C LEU A 148 -3.46 5.32 10.78
N LEU A 149 -4.71 5.67 11.07
CA LEU A 149 -5.84 4.72 11.05
C LEU A 149 -6.62 4.73 9.75
N GLU A 150 -6.66 5.88 9.08
CA GLU A 150 -7.25 6.03 7.74
C GLU A 150 -6.46 7.06 6.95
N SER A 151 -6.07 6.73 5.73
CA SER A 151 -5.26 7.62 4.88
C SER A 151 -6.12 8.48 3.96
N CYS A 152 -7.35 8.05 3.66
CA CYS A 152 -8.29 8.78 2.82
C CYS A 152 -9.71 8.25 3.04
N TYR A 153 -10.56 9.11 3.58
CA TYR A 153 -12.00 8.94 3.63
C TYR A 153 -12.65 10.13 2.92
N GLU A 154 -13.34 9.86 1.82
CA GLU A 154 -14.09 10.87 1.07
C GLU A 154 -15.23 11.43 1.92
N VAL A 155 -15.34 12.75 1.95
CA VAL A 155 -16.32 13.48 2.77
C VAL A 155 -17.26 14.31 1.90
N VAL A 156 -18.50 14.49 2.35
CA VAL A 156 -19.39 15.56 1.91
C VAL A 156 -18.87 16.88 2.48
N PRO A 157 -18.65 17.90 1.63
CA PRO A 157 -18.37 19.26 2.09
C PRO A 157 -19.40 19.74 3.13
N ASP A 158 -18.95 20.54 4.09
CA ASP A 158 -19.77 21.17 5.15
C ASP A 158 -20.45 20.22 6.17
N ALA A 159 -20.50 18.91 5.92
CA ALA A 159 -21.08 17.96 6.85
C ALA A 159 -20.10 17.59 7.98
N PRO A 160 -20.49 17.71 9.27
CA PRO A 160 -19.65 17.30 10.38
C PRO A 160 -19.25 15.81 10.30
N LEU A 161 -18.01 15.53 10.67
CA LEU A 161 -17.48 14.18 10.75
C LEU A 161 -17.55 13.67 12.20
N TRP A 162 -18.30 12.60 12.41
CA TRP A 162 -18.28 11.82 13.64
C TRP A 162 -17.21 10.73 13.51
N LEU A 163 -16.28 10.68 14.46
CA LEU A 163 -15.23 9.67 14.50
C LEU A 163 -15.28 8.90 15.83
N ARG A 164 -14.98 7.60 15.77
CA ARG A 164 -14.84 6.72 16.92
C ARG A 164 -13.53 5.95 16.83
N ILE A 165 -12.72 6.02 17.88
CA ILE A 165 -11.46 5.28 18.00
C ILE A 165 -11.67 4.09 18.91
N GLN A 166 -11.33 2.90 18.44
CA GLN A 166 -11.45 1.65 19.16
C GLN A 166 -10.09 0.95 19.21
N ARG A 167 -9.73 0.45 20.39
CA ARG A 167 -8.65 -0.54 20.52
C ARG A 167 -9.23 -1.95 20.31
N GLU A 168 -8.47 -2.84 19.73
CA GLU A 168 -8.91 -4.18 19.33
C GLU A 168 -8.19 -5.33 20.09
N PRO A 169 -8.41 -5.52 21.41
CA PRO A 169 -7.82 -6.64 22.16
C PRO A 169 -8.18 -8.05 21.68
N GLY A 170 -9.18 -8.17 20.80
CA GLY A 170 -9.58 -9.44 20.19
C GLY A 170 -8.89 -9.71 18.85
N ASP A 171 -8.11 -8.75 18.34
CA ASP A 171 -7.31 -8.97 17.15
C ASP A 171 -6.07 -9.83 17.49
N PRO A 172 -5.72 -10.83 16.68
CA PRO A 172 -4.57 -11.71 16.95
C PRO A 172 -3.23 -10.98 17.13
N ALA A 173 -3.09 -9.75 16.61
CA ALA A 173 -1.88 -8.95 16.77
C ALA A 173 -1.89 -8.07 18.03
N ASP A 174 -3.00 -7.85 18.75
CA ASP A 174 -2.98 -7.08 20.01
C ASP A 174 -2.46 -7.97 21.15
N THR A 175 -1.13 -8.01 21.29
CA THR A 175 -0.42 -8.84 22.26
C THR A 175 -0.18 -8.11 23.58
N PHE A 176 -0.37 -6.80 23.62
CA PHE A 176 -0.12 -5.99 24.81
C PHE A 176 -1.34 -5.92 25.75
N ILE A 177 -1.50 -6.89 26.64
CA ILE A 177 -2.72 -6.99 27.47
C ILE A 177 -2.95 -5.84 28.49
N LYS A 178 -2.03 -4.87 28.60
CA LYS A 178 -2.11 -3.74 29.54
C LYS A 178 -2.82 -2.53 28.92
N PRO A 179 -3.36 -1.60 29.72
CA PRO A 179 -3.98 -0.40 29.18
C PRO A 179 -3.00 0.48 28.38
N ALA A 180 -3.53 1.14 27.35
CA ALA A 180 -2.84 2.14 26.57
C ALA A 180 -3.69 3.43 26.52
N GLY A 181 -3.02 4.57 26.59
CA GLY A 181 -3.64 5.89 26.62
C GLY A 181 -3.74 6.51 25.23
N LEU A 182 -4.94 6.86 24.80
CA LEU A 182 -5.20 7.74 23.66
C LEU A 182 -5.10 9.20 24.11
N ILE A 183 -4.11 9.93 23.59
CA ILE A 183 -3.83 11.33 23.94
C ILE A 183 -4.70 12.27 23.09
N MET A 184 -4.72 12.04 21.77
CA MET A 184 -5.45 12.87 20.82
C MET A 184 -5.75 12.14 19.51
N VAL A 185 -6.72 12.68 18.77
CA VAL A 185 -7.02 12.35 17.38
C VAL A 185 -6.70 13.54 16.51
N LYS A 186 -6.04 13.32 15.37
CA LYS A 186 -5.77 14.32 14.33
C LYS A 186 -6.58 13.97 13.09
N VAL A 187 -7.36 14.92 12.60
CA VAL A 187 -8.09 14.82 11.33
C VAL A 187 -7.50 15.86 10.38
N THR A 188 -6.93 15.41 9.27
CA THR A 188 -6.25 16.31 8.33
C THR A 188 -6.95 16.22 6.99
N PRO A 189 -7.42 17.33 6.40
CA PRO A 189 -7.84 17.35 5.01
C PRO A 189 -6.72 16.83 4.10
N VAL A 190 -7.07 16.01 3.12
CA VAL A 190 -6.11 15.52 2.12
C VAL A 190 -6.47 16.06 0.74
N GLU A 191 -5.45 16.42 -0.03
CA GLU A 191 -5.60 16.82 -1.42
C GLU A 191 -6.05 15.62 -2.26
N ALA A 192 -6.85 15.90 -3.29
CA ALA A 192 -7.20 14.89 -4.27
C ALA A 192 -5.92 14.42 -5.00
N PRO A 193 -5.74 13.10 -5.20
CA PRO A 193 -4.61 12.61 -5.96
C PRO A 193 -4.65 13.06 -7.42
N ALA A 194 -3.50 13.00 -8.08
CA ALA A 194 -3.39 13.35 -9.49
C ALA A 194 -4.33 12.52 -10.37
N LYS A 195 -4.78 13.12 -11.48
CA LYS A 195 -5.60 12.41 -12.45
C LYS A 195 -4.78 11.32 -13.14
N VAL A 196 -5.46 10.21 -13.38
CA VAL A 196 -4.94 9.03 -14.09
C VAL A 196 -5.23 9.15 -15.58
N HIS A 197 -4.40 8.52 -16.41
CA HIS A 197 -4.54 8.49 -17.86
C HIS A 197 -5.03 7.11 -18.33
N VAL A 198 -5.85 7.10 -19.37
CA VAL A 198 -6.37 5.86 -19.96
C VAL A 198 -5.32 5.25 -20.87
N VAL A 199 -5.00 3.97 -20.61
CA VAL A 199 -4.21 3.14 -21.51
C VAL A 199 -5.12 2.38 -22.48
N GLN A 200 -6.24 1.84 -21.98
CA GLN A 200 -7.22 1.09 -22.77
C GLN A 200 -8.61 1.10 -22.11
N ASP A 201 -9.65 1.39 -22.88
CA ASP A 201 -11.06 1.44 -22.43
C ASP A 201 -12.07 0.91 -23.46
N VAL A 202 -11.61 0.28 -24.55
CA VAL A 202 -12.51 -0.40 -25.50
C VAL A 202 -13.30 -1.53 -24.82
N PRO A 203 -14.45 -1.93 -25.37
CA PRO A 203 -15.28 -2.96 -24.76
C PRO A 203 -14.55 -4.28 -24.46
N GLY A 204 -14.77 -4.80 -23.26
CA GLY A 204 -14.21 -6.07 -22.78
C GLY A 204 -13.58 -5.97 -21.38
N TYR A 205 -13.12 -7.10 -20.88
CA TYR A 205 -12.48 -7.20 -19.57
C TYR A 205 -10.97 -6.93 -19.69
N ASN A 206 -10.60 -5.66 -19.88
CA ASN A 206 -9.22 -5.19 -19.93
C ASN A 206 -8.58 -5.22 -18.53
N SER A 207 -7.53 -6.01 -18.34
CA SER A 207 -7.08 -6.39 -17.00
C SER A 207 -5.62 -6.85 -16.95
N TRP A 208 -5.12 -7.06 -15.73
CA TRP A 208 -3.76 -7.54 -15.42
C TRP A 208 -2.66 -6.79 -16.18
N PRO A 209 -2.55 -5.46 -16.05
CA PRO A 209 -1.53 -4.72 -16.76
C PRO A 209 -0.12 -4.96 -16.18
N MET A 210 0.87 -4.97 -17.06
CA MET A 210 2.30 -4.97 -16.78
C MET A 210 2.92 -3.78 -17.51
N MET A 211 3.64 -2.93 -16.80
CA MET A 211 4.22 -1.69 -17.30
C MET A 211 5.74 -1.71 -17.16
N GLN A 212 6.48 -1.65 -18.27
CA GLN A 212 7.95 -1.62 -18.24
C GLN A 212 8.47 -0.45 -19.08
N ALA A 213 9.48 0.24 -18.55
CA ALA A 213 10.24 1.22 -19.33
C ALA A 213 11.31 0.51 -20.18
N ILE A 214 11.43 0.94 -21.44
CA ILE A 214 12.56 0.65 -22.34
C ILE A 214 13.18 1.99 -22.73
N GLY A 215 14.30 2.34 -22.09
CA GLY A 215 14.85 3.69 -22.17
C GLY A 215 13.87 4.73 -21.65
N ASN A 216 13.48 5.70 -22.49
CA ASN A 216 12.49 6.74 -22.14
C ASN A 216 11.06 6.43 -22.64
N LYS A 217 10.80 5.20 -23.09
CA LYS A 217 9.50 4.76 -23.59
C LYS A 217 8.84 3.83 -22.57
N LEU A 218 7.55 4.04 -22.32
CA LEU A 218 6.71 3.12 -21.56
C LEU A 218 6.11 2.07 -22.49
N VAL A 219 6.08 0.82 -22.04
CA VAL A 219 5.37 -0.29 -22.66
C VAL A 219 4.37 -0.82 -21.65
N CYS A 220 3.07 -0.74 -21.96
CA CYS A 220 2.01 -1.33 -21.15
C CYS A 220 1.44 -2.54 -21.88
N VAL A 221 1.59 -3.70 -21.27
CA VAL A 221 1.03 -4.97 -21.72
C VAL A 221 -0.17 -5.30 -20.83
N TYR A 222 -1.26 -5.78 -21.40
CA TYR A 222 -2.47 -6.16 -20.67
C TYR A 222 -3.18 -7.27 -21.42
N THR A 223 -4.24 -7.81 -20.83
CA THR A 223 -5.11 -8.78 -21.50
C THR A 223 -6.52 -8.25 -21.61
N ARG A 224 -7.26 -8.72 -22.63
CA ARG A 224 -8.68 -8.45 -22.80
C ARG A 224 -9.41 -9.77 -22.99
N GLY A 225 -10.40 -10.02 -22.15
CA GLY A 225 -11.28 -11.20 -22.22
C GLY A 225 -12.73 -10.85 -21.90
N GLN A 226 -13.50 -11.82 -21.37
CA GLN A 226 -14.94 -11.65 -21.14
C GLN A 226 -15.32 -11.41 -19.68
N GLY A 227 -14.40 -11.64 -18.74
CA GLY A 227 -14.64 -11.44 -17.31
C GLY A 227 -13.41 -11.80 -16.48
N HIS A 228 -13.58 -12.05 -15.19
CA HIS A 228 -12.51 -12.50 -14.30
C HIS A 228 -12.21 -14.01 -14.45
N THR A 229 -12.36 -14.56 -15.65
CA THR A 229 -11.87 -15.89 -16.03
C THR A 229 -10.57 -15.73 -16.82
N ILE A 230 -9.74 -16.76 -16.88
CA ILE A 230 -8.39 -16.64 -17.47
C ILE A 230 -8.09 -17.63 -18.59
N GLY A 231 -8.99 -18.59 -18.82
CA GLY A 231 -8.77 -19.71 -19.77
C GLY A 231 -9.69 -19.68 -20.97
N GLU A 232 -10.44 -18.60 -21.18
CA GLU A 232 -11.28 -18.46 -22.37
C GLU A 232 -10.45 -18.16 -23.63
N ASP A 233 -10.80 -18.82 -24.74
CA ASP A 233 -10.14 -18.67 -26.04
C ASP A 233 -10.18 -17.24 -26.60
N ALA A 234 -11.19 -16.45 -26.20
CA ALA A 234 -11.31 -15.05 -26.60
C ALA A 234 -10.29 -14.13 -25.90
N ARG A 235 -9.48 -14.66 -24.97
CA ARG A 235 -8.56 -13.87 -24.17
C ARG A 235 -7.16 -13.85 -24.78
N ALA A 236 -6.77 -12.67 -25.25
CA ALA A 236 -5.46 -12.40 -25.82
C ALA A 236 -4.68 -11.36 -25.01
N VAL A 237 -3.38 -11.25 -25.29
CA VAL A 237 -2.47 -10.28 -24.70
C VAL A 237 -2.12 -9.21 -25.72
N TYR A 238 -2.16 -7.96 -25.28
CA TYR A 238 -1.96 -6.78 -26.10
C TYR A 238 -0.95 -5.84 -25.46
N ALA A 239 -0.27 -5.06 -26.30
CA ALA A 239 0.66 -4.03 -25.88
C ALA A 239 0.30 -2.68 -26.49
N ARG A 240 0.61 -1.62 -25.74
CA ARG A 240 0.65 -0.23 -26.21
C ARG A 240 1.93 0.43 -25.71
N THR A 241 2.42 1.42 -26.44
CA THR A 241 3.59 2.20 -26.02
C THR A 241 3.27 3.68 -25.87
N SER A 242 4.04 4.37 -25.03
CA SER A 242 3.94 5.81 -24.81
C SER A 242 5.33 6.44 -24.69
N THR A 243 5.48 7.64 -25.23
CA THR A 243 6.71 8.46 -25.16
C THR A 243 6.52 9.78 -24.43
N ASP A 244 5.34 10.01 -23.83
CA ASP A 244 4.95 11.27 -23.20
C ASP A 244 4.47 11.08 -21.74
N GLY A 245 4.94 10.01 -21.09
CA GLY A 245 4.59 9.71 -19.69
C GLY A 245 3.24 9.02 -19.54
N GLY A 246 2.71 8.39 -20.60
CA GLY A 246 1.44 7.67 -20.56
C GLY A 246 0.22 8.56 -20.82
N LYS A 247 0.42 9.78 -21.31
CA LYS A 247 -0.65 10.72 -21.66
C LYS A 247 -1.32 10.33 -22.98
N THR A 248 -0.53 9.88 -23.94
CA THR A 248 -1.00 9.28 -25.18
C THR A 248 -0.36 7.92 -25.41
N TRP A 249 -1.07 7.06 -26.15
CA TRP A 249 -0.70 5.68 -26.39
C TRP A 249 -0.83 5.34 -27.87
N THR A 250 0.07 4.49 -28.36
CA THR A 250 -0.01 3.95 -29.73
C THR A 250 -1.24 3.06 -29.93
N ASP A 251 -1.50 2.72 -31.19
CA ASP A 251 -2.41 1.63 -31.52
C ASP A 251 -1.97 0.33 -30.83
N GLU A 252 -2.97 -0.53 -30.60
CA GLU A 252 -2.80 -1.81 -29.94
C GLU A 252 -2.04 -2.79 -30.84
N THR A 253 -1.06 -3.50 -30.26
CA THR A 253 -0.39 -4.61 -30.94
C THR A 253 -0.67 -5.91 -30.19
N VAL A 254 -0.89 -7.00 -30.92
CA VAL A 254 -1.07 -8.34 -30.33
C VAL A 254 0.28 -8.91 -29.92
N VAL A 255 0.40 -9.32 -28.66
CA VAL A 255 1.60 -9.98 -28.12
C VAL A 255 1.45 -11.50 -28.21
N ALA A 256 0.29 -12.01 -27.77
CA ALA A 256 -0.05 -13.42 -27.77
C ALA A 256 -1.55 -13.57 -28.02
N ASN A 257 -1.92 -14.54 -28.87
CA ASN A 257 -3.31 -14.93 -29.10
C ASN A 257 -3.37 -16.38 -29.62
N THR A 258 -2.91 -17.34 -28.81
CA THR A 258 -2.84 -18.74 -29.23
C THR A 258 -4.24 -19.39 -29.25
N PRO A 259 -4.71 -19.94 -30.40
CA PRO A 259 -6.02 -20.59 -30.46
C PRO A 259 -6.16 -21.77 -29.48
N GLY A 260 -7.29 -21.82 -28.78
CA GLY A 260 -7.64 -22.78 -27.75
C GLY A 260 -7.16 -22.41 -26.34
N TYR A 261 -6.57 -21.22 -26.15
CA TYR A 261 -5.97 -20.80 -24.88
C TYR A 261 -6.44 -19.40 -24.49
N GLY A 262 -6.58 -19.18 -23.18
CA GLY A 262 -6.61 -17.83 -22.61
C GLY A 262 -5.22 -17.41 -22.16
N GLU A 263 -4.82 -16.19 -22.49
CA GLU A 263 -3.46 -15.70 -22.20
C GLU A 263 -3.47 -14.44 -21.32
N VAL A 264 -2.63 -14.44 -20.28
CA VAL A 264 -2.57 -13.36 -19.28
C VAL A 264 -1.11 -13.02 -18.99
N PRO A 265 -0.68 -11.76 -19.06
CA PRO A 265 0.64 -11.36 -18.61
C PRO A 265 0.72 -11.44 -17.08
N THR A 266 1.82 -11.97 -16.53
CA THR A 266 1.97 -12.21 -15.07
C THR A 266 3.23 -11.62 -14.45
N GLY A 267 4.25 -11.31 -15.27
CA GLY A 267 5.49 -10.73 -14.78
C GLY A 267 6.23 -10.01 -15.89
N LYS A 268 6.96 -8.96 -15.52
CA LYS A 268 7.82 -8.18 -16.42
C LYS A 268 9.22 -8.02 -15.85
N GLY A 269 10.18 -7.67 -16.69
CA GLY A 269 11.48 -7.22 -16.23
C GLY A 269 12.37 -6.84 -17.40
N LEU A 270 13.66 -6.65 -17.10
CA LEU A 270 14.67 -6.40 -18.11
C LEU A 270 15.67 -7.55 -18.13
N ASP A 271 16.17 -7.84 -19.33
CA ASP A 271 17.32 -8.69 -19.51
C ASP A 271 18.63 -7.88 -19.39
N ALA A 272 19.78 -8.54 -19.55
CA ALA A 272 21.09 -7.90 -19.42
C ALA A 272 21.37 -6.78 -20.45
N ASP A 273 20.62 -6.74 -21.57
CA ASP A 273 20.74 -5.71 -22.60
C ASP A 273 19.77 -4.53 -22.35
N GLY A 274 19.02 -4.54 -21.24
CA GLY A 274 17.95 -3.57 -20.99
C GLY A 274 16.72 -3.78 -21.88
N THR A 275 16.58 -4.96 -22.47
CA THR A 275 15.43 -5.35 -23.29
C THR A 275 14.33 -5.90 -22.41
N MET A 276 13.07 -5.58 -22.71
CA MET A 276 11.95 -6.03 -21.90
C MET A 276 11.74 -7.54 -22.05
N LEU A 277 11.57 -8.21 -20.91
CA LEU A 277 11.05 -9.57 -20.77
C LEU A 277 9.63 -9.53 -20.22
N LEU A 278 8.80 -10.48 -20.66
CA LEU A 278 7.40 -10.60 -20.26
C LEU A 278 7.00 -12.06 -20.11
N TRP A 279 6.60 -12.45 -18.90
CA TRP A 279 5.91 -13.70 -18.65
C TRP A 279 4.43 -13.60 -19.03
N VAL A 280 3.97 -14.55 -19.85
CA VAL A 280 2.58 -14.77 -20.19
C VAL A 280 2.20 -16.18 -19.75
N ARG A 281 1.21 -16.31 -18.86
CA ARG A 281 0.59 -17.62 -18.61
C ARG A 281 -0.39 -17.91 -19.74
N ARG A 282 -0.25 -19.09 -20.33
CA ARG A 282 -1.10 -19.60 -21.41
C ARG A 282 -1.95 -20.74 -20.87
N VAL A 283 -3.22 -20.46 -20.64
CA VAL A 283 -4.16 -21.31 -19.91
C VAL A 283 -5.03 -22.09 -20.90
N GLY A 284 -4.80 -23.40 -20.96
CA GLY A 284 -5.54 -24.34 -21.79
C GLY A 284 -5.14 -25.77 -21.44
N LYS A 285 -5.20 -26.68 -22.42
CA LYS A 285 -4.75 -28.07 -22.24
C LYS A 285 -3.54 -28.33 -23.15
N PRO A 286 -2.29 -28.16 -22.66
CA PRO A 286 -1.85 -27.96 -21.26
C PRO A 286 -1.75 -26.49 -20.79
N TRP A 287 -1.72 -26.24 -19.48
CA TRP A 287 -1.35 -24.92 -18.92
C TRP A 287 0.17 -24.74 -19.03
N GLN A 288 0.61 -23.63 -19.63
CA GLN A 288 2.03 -23.31 -19.85
C GLN A 288 2.37 -21.86 -19.48
N HIS A 289 3.66 -21.55 -19.42
CA HIS A 289 4.18 -20.21 -19.22
C HIS A 289 5.18 -19.90 -20.31
N ASP A 290 4.96 -18.80 -21.01
CA ASP A 290 5.76 -18.34 -22.15
C ASP A 290 6.49 -17.05 -21.75
N LEU A 291 7.79 -16.98 -22.06
CA LEU A 291 8.61 -15.78 -21.89
C LEU A 291 8.76 -15.09 -23.25
N TYR A 292 8.26 -13.87 -23.36
CA TYR A 292 8.44 -13.01 -24.53
C TYR A 292 9.52 -11.96 -24.27
N ARG A 293 10.14 -11.49 -25.34
CA ARG A 293 11.15 -10.42 -25.34
C ARG A 293 10.83 -9.35 -26.39
N THR A 294 11.05 -8.08 -26.06
CA THR A 294 10.86 -6.95 -26.99
C THR A 294 11.84 -5.81 -26.73
N THR A 295 12.40 -5.24 -27.79
CA THR A 295 13.30 -4.06 -27.76
C THR A 295 12.57 -2.75 -28.04
N ASP A 296 11.36 -2.80 -28.59
CA ASP A 296 10.62 -1.62 -29.07
C ASP A 296 9.25 -1.44 -28.40
N GLY A 297 8.75 -2.48 -27.72
CA GLY A 297 7.41 -2.53 -27.12
C GLY A 297 6.29 -2.85 -28.11
N VAL A 298 6.64 -3.21 -29.35
CA VAL A 298 5.71 -3.47 -30.46
C VAL A 298 5.89 -4.90 -30.97
N THR A 299 7.13 -5.30 -31.23
CA THR A 299 7.46 -6.64 -31.73
C THR A 299 7.91 -7.51 -30.58
N PHE A 300 7.19 -8.61 -30.32
CA PHE A 300 7.49 -9.56 -29.25
C PHE A 300 7.92 -10.90 -29.83
N THR A 301 9.05 -11.41 -29.36
CA THR A 301 9.59 -12.72 -29.75
C THR A 301 9.46 -13.68 -28.58
N LEU A 302 8.90 -14.87 -28.81
CA LEU A 302 8.92 -15.95 -27.83
C LEU A 302 10.35 -16.45 -27.63
N VAL A 303 10.84 -16.40 -26.39
CA VAL A 303 12.20 -16.81 -26.00
C VAL A 303 12.19 -18.20 -25.38
N ALA A 304 11.25 -18.49 -24.49
CA ALA A 304 11.21 -19.75 -23.76
C ALA A 304 9.78 -20.16 -23.39
N THR A 305 9.53 -21.47 -23.37
CA THR A 305 8.37 -22.11 -22.76
C THR A 305 8.90 -23.21 -21.83
N PRO A 306 9.42 -22.87 -20.64
CA PRO A 306 10.10 -23.84 -19.79
C PRO A 306 9.13 -24.92 -19.32
N LYS A 307 9.61 -26.16 -19.31
CA LYS A 307 8.90 -27.27 -18.66
C LYS A 307 9.22 -27.24 -17.18
N LEU A 308 8.25 -26.89 -16.36
CA LEU A 308 8.39 -26.76 -14.91
C LEU A 308 7.83 -28.02 -14.21
N GLU A 309 8.47 -28.42 -13.13
CA GLU A 309 8.05 -29.59 -12.33
C GLU A 309 6.77 -29.28 -11.56
N VAL A 310 6.77 -28.15 -10.85
CA VAL A 310 5.57 -27.58 -10.23
C VAL A 310 4.97 -26.60 -11.21
N ASN A 311 3.73 -26.82 -11.65
CA ASN A 311 3.05 -25.89 -12.54
C ASN A 311 2.64 -24.62 -11.78
N PRO A 312 3.27 -23.45 -12.03
CA PRO A 312 2.90 -22.23 -11.33
C PRO A 312 1.52 -21.75 -11.75
N MET A 313 0.81 -21.10 -10.84
CA MET A 313 -0.32 -20.26 -11.21
C MET A 313 0.12 -18.98 -11.89
N GLN A 314 1.25 -18.42 -11.43
CA GLN A 314 1.93 -17.28 -12.05
C GLN A 314 3.44 -17.37 -11.79
N ILE A 315 4.19 -16.85 -12.74
CA ILE A 315 5.58 -16.42 -12.58
C ILE A 315 5.56 -14.89 -12.60
N THR A 316 6.19 -14.29 -11.60
CA THR A 316 6.15 -12.84 -11.33
C THR A 316 7.31 -12.10 -11.99
N ASP A 317 7.49 -10.81 -11.66
CA ASP A 317 8.50 -9.94 -12.24
C ASP A 317 9.92 -10.53 -12.19
N VAL A 318 10.69 -10.24 -13.24
CA VAL A 318 12.09 -10.64 -13.40
C VAL A 318 12.97 -9.51 -12.87
N PHE A 319 13.94 -9.86 -12.03
CA PHE A 319 14.95 -8.96 -11.49
C PHE A 319 16.33 -9.60 -11.51
N GLU A 320 17.37 -8.79 -11.57
CA GLU A 320 18.74 -9.26 -11.57
C GLU A 320 19.22 -9.52 -10.13
N VAL A 321 19.89 -10.66 -9.93
CA VAL A 321 20.64 -10.96 -8.71
C VAL A 321 22.09 -11.25 -9.12
N PRO A 322 23.05 -10.38 -8.75
CA PRO A 322 24.46 -10.60 -9.04
C PRO A 322 24.92 -12.01 -8.64
N THR A 323 25.77 -12.63 -9.47
CA THR A 323 26.27 -14.02 -9.34
C THR A 323 25.25 -15.14 -9.54
N VAL A 324 23.95 -14.82 -9.63
CA VAL A 324 22.88 -15.79 -9.93
C VAL A 324 22.36 -15.62 -11.36
N GLY A 325 22.21 -14.37 -11.81
CA GLY A 325 21.61 -14.03 -13.10
C GLY A 325 20.22 -13.44 -12.94
N LEU A 326 19.32 -13.72 -13.89
CA LEU A 326 17.92 -13.32 -13.79
C LEU A 326 17.19 -14.20 -12.78
N MET A 327 16.35 -13.60 -11.94
CA MET A 327 15.50 -14.29 -10.98
C MET A 327 14.06 -13.83 -11.15
N ALA A 328 13.12 -14.77 -11.05
CA ALA A 328 11.70 -14.50 -10.88
C ALA A 328 11.18 -15.33 -9.70
N LEU A 329 10.09 -14.88 -9.07
CA LEU A 329 9.39 -15.66 -8.06
C LEU A 329 8.15 -16.31 -8.67
N TRP A 330 7.71 -17.43 -8.12
CA TRP A 330 6.51 -18.14 -8.57
C TRP A 330 5.69 -18.65 -7.39
N PHE A 331 4.40 -18.88 -7.61
CA PHE A 331 3.52 -19.53 -6.65
C PHE A 331 2.57 -20.50 -7.36
N ALA A 332 2.20 -21.59 -6.68
CA ALA A 332 1.31 -22.63 -7.18
C ALA A 332 0.33 -23.11 -6.09
N GLY A 333 -0.89 -23.45 -6.47
CA GLY A 333 -1.96 -23.82 -5.53
C GLY A 333 -3.33 -23.85 -6.20
N ASP A 334 -4.39 -23.90 -5.39
CA ASP A 334 -5.79 -24.00 -5.86
C ASP A 334 -6.80 -23.12 -5.09
N TYR A 335 -6.31 -22.23 -4.22
CA TYR A 335 -7.10 -21.41 -3.29
C TYR A 335 -7.96 -22.20 -2.27
N GLY A 336 -7.84 -23.53 -2.25
CA GLY A 336 -8.48 -24.39 -1.27
C GLY A 336 -7.84 -24.28 0.11
N ASP A 337 -8.54 -24.81 1.12
CA ASP A 337 -8.08 -24.78 2.51
C ASP A 337 -7.11 -25.93 2.85
N LYS A 338 -6.71 -26.73 1.86
CA LYS A 338 -5.77 -27.84 2.04
C LYS A 338 -4.32 -27.34 2.01
N PRO A 339 -3.38 -28.07 2.66
CA PRO A 339 -1.95 -27.78 2.58
C PRO A 339 -1.38 -28.23 1.23
N THR A 340 -1.80 -27.59 0.15
CA THR A 340 -1.41 -27.93 -1.23
C THR A 340 -0.62 -26.82 -1.92
N ASN A 341 -0.47 -25.67 -1.26
CA ASN A 341 0.11 -24.48 -1.86
C ASN A 341 1.64 -24.46 -1.71
N SER A 342 2.31 -23.78 -2.64
CA SER A 342 3.76 -23.65 -2.68
C SER A 342 4.20 -22.35 -3.35
N TRP A 343 5.45 -21.98 -3.12
CA TRP A 343 6.13 -20.89 -3.80
C TRP A 343 7.62 -21.15 -3.90
N GLY A 344 8.30 -20.42 -4.78
CA GLY A 344 9.73 -20.60 -5.00
C GLY A 344 10.35 -19.57 -5.94
N THR A 345 11.54 -19.88 -6.42
CA THR A 345 12.26 -19.08 -7.43
C THR A 345 12.36 -19.81 -8.77
N LEU A 346 12.52 -19.01 -9.82
CA LEU A 346 13.06 -19.41 -11.11
C LEU A 346 14.33 -18.59 -11.35
N THR A 347 15.42 -19.23 -11.75
CA THR A 347 16.68 -18.54 -12.07
C THR A 347 17.18 -18.88 -13.47
N SER A 348 17.78 -17.90 -14.13
CA SER A 348 18.37 -18.04 -15.46
C SER A 348 19.75 -17.38 -15.51
N GLY A 349 20.75 -18.17 -15.91
CA GLY A 349 22.13 -17.72 -16.14
C GLY A 349 22.44 -17.39 -17.60
N ASP A 350 21.47 -17.57 -18.50
CA ASP A 350 21.61 -17.43 -19.95
C ASP A 350 20.61 -16.43 -20.53
N ASN A 351 20.36 -15.37 -19.76
CA ASN A 351 19.54 -14.22 -20.14
C ASN A 351 18.09 -14.59 -20.56
N GLY A 352 17.50 -15.56 -19.87
CA GLY A 352 16.10 -15.95 -20.01
C GLY A 352 15.84 -17.12 -20.95
N ALA A 353 16.86 -17.68 -21.60
CA ALA A 353 16.69 -18.80 -22.52
C ALA A 353 16.33 -20.11 -21.81
N THR A 354 16.95 -20.39 -20.65
CA THR A 354 16.62 -21.52 -19.79
C THR A 354 16.40 -21.08 -18.35
N TRP A 355 15.56 -21.83 -17.63
CA TRP A 355 15.16 -21.50 -16.26
C TRP A 355 15.23 -22.73 -15.36
N THR A 356 15.79 -22.56 -14.17
CA THR A 356 15.83 -23.58 -13.11
C THR A 356 14.80 -23.26 -12.04
N GLN A 357 13.89 -24.20 -11.74
CA GLN A 357 12.86 -24.04 -10.72
C GLN A 357 13.34 -24.58 -9.36
N THR A 358 13.22 -23.76 -8.32
CA THR A 358 13.53 -24.15 -6.93
C THR A 358 12.34 -23.85 -6.02
N PRO A 359 11.60 -24.87 -5.53
CA PRO A 359 10.62 -24.69 -4.45
C PRO A 359 11.29 -24.24 -3.15
N ILE A 360 10.71 -23.24 -2.47
CA ILE A 360 11.19 -22.75 -1.17
C ILE A 360 10.33 -23.31 -0.04
N GLU A 361 9.00 -23.14 -0.12
CA GLU A 361 8.04 -23.75 0.80
C GLU A 361 6.98 -24.52 0.00
N THR A 362 6.56 -25.67 0.52
CA THR A 362 5.48 -26.51 -0.02
C THR A 362 4.53 -26.95 1.09
N GLY A 363 3.33 -27.40 0.72
CA GLY A 363 2.36 -27.87 1.70
C GLY A 363 1.74 -26.76 2.55
N LEU A 364 1.68 -25.54 2.02
CA LEU A 364 1.16 -24.37 2.73
C LEU A 364 -0.37 -24.36 2.71
N LEU A 365 -0.99 -24.01 3.85
CA LEU A 365 -2.39 -23.61 3.91
C LEU A 365 -2.60 -22.28 3.18
N ARG A 366 -3.83 -21.99 2.75
CA ARG A 366 -4.17 -20.72 2.08
C ARG A 366 -3.70 -19.50 2.88
N GLY A 367 -3.84 -19.56 4.21
CA GLY A 367 -3.43 -18.46 5.08
C GLY A 367 -1.95 -18.16 5.02
N ASP A 368 -1.11 -19.18 4.87
CA ASP A 368 0.35 -19.07 4.88
C ASP A 368 0.97 -18.95 3.48
N TRP A 369 0.14 -18.89 2.44
CA TRP A 369 0.61 -18.91 1.07
C TRP A 369 0.92 -17.49 0.55
N PRO A 370 2.20 -17.15 0.30
CA PRO A 370 2.55 -15.88 -0.33
C PRO A 370 2.26 -15.95 -1.83
N THR A 371 1.22 -15.23 -2.26
CA THR A 371 0.86 -15.12 -3.68
C THR A 371 1.41 -13.84 -4.28
N GLU A 372 1.57 -13.84 -5.60
CA GLU A 372 1.97 -12.68 -6.41
C GLU A 372 3.11 -11.84 -5.79
N PRO A 373 4.23 -12.45 -5.35
CA PRO A 373 5.31 -11.73 -4.69
C PRO A 373 6.03 -10.77 -5.65
N ALA A 374 6.44 -9.61 -5.16
CA ALA A 374 7.30 -8.65 -5.84
C ALA A 374 8.61 -8.48 -5.05
N ALA A 375 9.74 -8.40 -5.74
CA ALA A 375 11.07 -8.45 -5.12
C ALA A 375 12.01 -7.37 -5.67
N VAL A 376 12.96 -6.97 -4.84
CA VAL A 376 14.11 -6.12 -5.21
C VAL A 376 15.39 -6.69 -4.63
N TYR A 377 16.49 -6.59 -5.38
CA TYR A 377 17.83 -6.84 -4.87
C TYR A 377 18.39 -5.56 -4.23
N LEU A 378 18.85 -5.67 -2.99
CA LEU A 378 19.30 -4.52 -2.19
C LEU A 378 20.84 -4.40 -2.10
N GLY A 379 21.58 -5.28 -2.77
CA GLY A 379 23.04 -5.40 -2.60
C GLY A 379 23.45 -6.46 -1.57
N ASP A 380 24.71 -6.88 -1.60
CA ASP A 380 25.33 -7.80 -0.63
C ASP A 380 24.54 -9.09 -0.36
N GLY A 381 23.95 -9.68 -1.40
CA GLY A 381 23.14 -10.90 -1.27
C GLY A 381 21.75 -10.69 -0.67
N LYS A 382 21.37 -9.45 -0.33
CA LYS A 382 20.07 -9.12 0.26
C LYS A 382 18.99 -9.00 -0.82
N ILE A 383 17.90 -9.73 -0.62
CA ILE A 383 16.67 -9.61 -1.41
C ILE A 383 15.53 -9.32 -0.44
N LEU A 384 14.71 -8.32 -0.77
CA LEU A 384 13.49 -7.99 -0.03
C LEU A 384 12.30 -8.18 -0.97
N CYS A 385 11.32 -8.95 -0.51
CA CYS A 385 10.07 -9.16 -1.21
C CYS A 385 8.87 -8.80 -0.35
N ILE A 386 7.82 -8.33 -1.00
CA ILE A 386 6.48 -8.21 -0.42
C ILE A 386 5.56 -9.14 -1.20
N ALA A 387 4.72 -9.89 -0.49
CA ALA A 387 3.78 -10.81 -1.12
C ALA A 387 2.35 -10.60 -0.63
N ARG A 388 1.41 -10.84 -1.54
CA ARG A 388 -0.01 -10.84 -1.24
C ARG A 388 -0.34 -11.96 -0.26
N THR A 389 -1.40 -11.72 0.52
CA THR A 389 -2.05 -12.74 1.35
C THR A 389 -3.43 -13.06 0.79
N GLU A 390 -3.84 -14.31 0.95
CA GLU A 390 -5.20 -14.77 0.62
C GLU A 390 -6.15 -14.72 1.83
N LEU A 391 -5.70 -14.17 2.96
CA LEU A 391 -6.57 -13.86 4.09
C LEU A 391 -7.26 -12.51 3.88
N GLY A 392 -8.59 -12.52 3.97
CA GLY A 392 -9.43 -11.32 4.04
C GLY A 392 -9.92 -11.05 5.46
N GLY A 393 -11.04 -10.34 5.58
CA GLY A 393 -11.73 -10.13 6.86
C GLY A 393 -11.34 -8.86 7.61
N THR A 394 -11.72 -8.78 8.88
CA THR A 394 -11.65 -7.54 9.68
C THR A 394 -10.51 -7.49 10.70
N THR A 395 -9.59 -8.47 10.65
CA THR A 395 -8.43 -8.62 11.55
C THR A 395 -7.12 -8.33 10.82
N THR A 396 -6.02 -8.20 11.55
CA THR A 396 -4.68 -7.93 11.00
C THR A 396 -4.01 -9.12 10.32
N GLU A 397 -4.60 -10.33 10.37
CA GLU A 397 -4.08 -11.52 9.65
C GLU A 397 -4.05 -11.31 8.12
N ARG A 398 -4.84 -10.36 7.63
CA ARG A 398 -4.86 -9.89 6.23
C ARG A 398 -3.62 -9.08 5.81
N ALA A 399 -2.64 -8.89 6.69
CA ALA A 399 -1.45 -8.14 6.34
C ALA A 399 -0.60 -8.88 5.30
N GLN A 400 0.05 -8.13 4.41
CA GLN A 400 0.99 -8.69 3.43
C GLN A 400 2.17 -9.39 4.12
N PHE A 401 2.79 -10.32 3.41
CA PHE A 401 4.04 -10.93 3.85
C PHE A 401 5.23 -10.05 3.48
N GLN A 402 6.23 -10.01 4.37
CA GLN A 402 7.60 -9.63 4.03
C GLN A 402 8.44 -10.89 3.99
N ILE A 403 9.20 -11.05 2.91
CA ILE A 403 10.07 -12.18 2.68
C ILE A 403 11.47 -11.65 2.42
N THR A 404 12.49 -12.18 3.10
CA THR A 404 13.87 -11.72 2.97
C THR A 404 14.84 -12.87 2.73
N SER A 405 15.91 -12.58 2.00
CA SER A 405 17.08 -13.43 1.84
C SER A 405 18.33 -12.59 2.11
N THR A 406 19.38 -13.17 2.68
CA THR A 406 20.69 -12.52 2.90
C THR A 406 21.84 -13.22 2.18
N ASP A 407 21.55 -14.20 1.32
CA ASP A 407 22.53 -15.09 0.72
C ASP A 407 22.28 -15.37 -0.77
N TYR A 408 21.83 -14.34 -1.48
CA TYR A 408 21.52 -14.39 -2.93
C TYR A 408 20.35 -15.33 -3.27
N GLY A 409 19.41 -15.49 -2.36
CA GLY A 409 18.18 -16.26 -2.55
C GLY A 409 18.33 -17.76 -2.28
N LYS A 410 19.35 -18.16 -1.51
CA LYS A 410 19.54 -19.57 -1.12
C LYS A 410 18.68 -19.93 0.09
N THR A 411 18.53 -19.02 1.05
CA THR A 411 17.66 -19.17 2.21
C THR A 411 16.74 -17.98 2.36
N TRP A 412 15.54 -18.23 2.91
CA TRP A 412 14.47 -17.24 2.96
C TRP A 412 13.80 -17.22 4.33
N THR A 413 13.40 -16.04 4.79
CA THR A 413 12.60 -15.83 6.00
C THR A 413 11.32 -15.10 5.62
N ARG A 414 10.16 -15.61 6.05
CA ARG A 414 8.84 -15.01 5.80
C ARG A 414 8.19 -14.55 7.11
N THR A 415 7.67 -13.34 7.13
CA THR A 415 7.00 -12.71 8.28
C THR A 415 5.78 -11.91 7.83
N ARG A 416 4.87 -11.58 8.75
CA ARG A 416 3.73 -10.69 8.49
C ARG A 416 4.14 -9.24 8.70
N THR A 417 3.70 -8.36 7.82
CA THR A 417 3.94 -6.91 7.95
C THR A 417 2.87 -6.21 8.79
N ASN A 418 3.03 -4.90 8.99
CA ASN A 418 1.96 -3.99 9.40
C ASN A 418 1.16 -3.41 8.21
N ILE A 419 1.31 -3.94 6.99
CA ILE A 419 0.58 -3.50 5.79
C ILE A 419 -0.76 -4.25 5.70
N GLY A 420 -1.75 -3.78 6.46
CA GLY A 420 -3.10 -4.35 6.54
C GLY A 420 -4.18 -3.60 5.75
N ASP A 421 -3.87 -2.40 5.24
CA ASP A 421 -4.74 -1.55 4.42
C ASP A 421 -4.79 -2.01 2.95
N VAL A 422 -4.93 -3.33 2.76
CA VAL A 422 -4.87 -4.02 1.48
C VAL A 422 -5.92 -5.14 1.45
N SER A 423 -6.41 -5.48 0.27
CA SER A 423 -7.31 -6.62 0.06
C SER A 423 -6.93 -7.31 -1.25
N ALA A 424 -6.52 -8.59 -1.20
CA ALA A 424 -6.25 -9.43 -2.38
C ALA A 424 -5.45 -8.70 -3.50
N SER A 425 -4.44 -7.92 -3.13
CA SER A 425 -3.69 -7.08 -4.07
C SER A 425 -2.27 -7.55 -4.23
N THR A 426 -1.87 -7.66 -5.48
CA THR A 426 -0.47 -7.73 -5.92
C THR A 426 0.27 -6.47 -5.47
N PRO A 427 1.40 -6.59 -4.75
CA PRO A 427 2.34 -5.49 -4.55
C PRO A 427 3.21 -5.27 -5.80
N SER A 428 3.81 -4.09 -5.91
CA SER A 428 4.86 -3.79 -6.88
C SER A 428 5.92 -2.91 -6.23
N LEU A 429 7.18 -3.24 -6.44
CA LEU A 429 8.31 -2.59 -5.78
C LEU A 429 9.16 -1.81 -6.80
N VAL A 430 9.62 -0.62 -6.42
CA VAL A 430 10.62 0.15 -7.15
C VAL A 430 11.70 0.61 -6.17
N LEU A 431 12.92 0.11 -6.35
CA LEU A 431 14.10 0.60 -5.65
C LEU A 431 14.70 1.74 -6.49
N ASP A 432 14.70 2.94 -5.93
CA ASP A 432 15.30 4.10 -6.56
C ASP A 432 16.82 4.09 -6.30
N ALA A 433 17.61 3.95 -7.37
CA ALA A 433 19.07 3.82 -7.25
C ALA A 433 19.77 5.13 -6.85
N GLU A 434 19.15 6.29 -7.07
CA GLU A 434 19.73 7.60 -6.76
C GLU A 434 19.60 7.92 -5.27
N THR A 435 18.44 7.64 -4.70
CA THR A 435 18.12 7.94 -3.29
C THR A 435 18.31 6.75 -2.36
N GLY A 436 18.34 5.52 -2.89
CA GLY A 436 18.32 4.28 -2.12
C GLY A 436 16.97 3.98 -1.46
N LEU A 437 15.93 4.76 -1.76
CA LEU A 437 14.60 4.58 -1.19
C LEU A 437 13.82 3.51 -1.96
N LEU A 438 13.02 2.75 -1.21
CA LEU A 438 12.13 1.73 -1.74
C LEU A 438 10.69 2.24 -1.73
N SER A 439 10.03 2.19 -2.88
CA SER A 439 8.58 2.40 -3.00
C SER A 439 7.85 1.06 -3.11
N ASN A 440 6.88 0.83 -2.23
CA ASN A 440 5.92 -0.28 -2.32
C ASN A 440 4.54 0.24 -2.74
N TYR A 441 4.07 -0.20 -3.90
CA TYR A 441 2.77 0.12 -4.46
C TYR A 441 1.81 -1.05 -4.35
N TYR A 442 0.56 -0.78 -3.97
CA TYR A 442 -0.50 -1.79 -3.91
C TYR A 442 -1.88 -1.13 -4.02
N TYR A 443 -2.86 -1.90 -4.45
CA TYR A 443 -4.23 -1.44 -4.61
C TYR A 443 -5.12 -1.93 -3.46
N HIS A 444 -5.77 -1.02 -2.74
CA HIS A 444 -6.77 -1.39 -1.75
C HIS A 444 -8.09 -1.69 -2.46
N ARG A 445 -8.25 -2.93 -2.94
CA ARG A 445 -9.49 -3.44 -3.55
C ARG A 445 -10.69 -3.24 -2.62
N GLY A 446 -11.83 -2.86 -3.17
CA GLY A 446 -13.03 -2.52 -2.38
C GLY A 446 -13.05 -1.06 -1.89
N ALA A 447 -11.89 -0.51 -1.51
CA ALA A 447 -11.75 0.91 -1.20
C ALA A 447 -11.54 1.77 -2.45
N GLY A 448 -10.97 1.19 -3.50
CA GLY A 448 -10.70 1.88 -4.77
C GLY A 448 -9.52 2.83 -4.70
N ILE A 449 -8.49 2.50 -3.90
CA ILE A 449 -7.37 3.41 -3.60
C ILE A 449 -6.06 2.74 -4.01
N LEU A 450 -5.29 3.40 -4.87
CA LEU A 450 -3.90 3.04 -5.14
C LEU A 450 -2.99 3.72 -4.11
N ARG A 451 -2.15 2.93 -3.45
CA ARG A 451 -1.34 3.37 -2.30
C ARG A 451 0.15 3.24 -2.60
N ARG A 452 0.95 4.09 -1.97
CA ARG A 452 2.42 3.97 -1.90
C ARG A 452 2.89 4.04 -0.46
N ARG A 453 3.90 3.23 -0.12
CA ARG A 453 4.75 3.41 1.07
C ARG A 453 6.19 3.63 0.58
N VAL A 454 6.87 4.64 1.12
CA VAL A 454 8.26 4.98 0.79
C VAL A 454 9.11 4.77 2.03
N VAL A 455 10.19 4.01 1.93
CA VAL A 455 11.03 3.67 3.09
C VAL A 455 12.49 3.52 2.71
N ASN A 456 13.40 3.76 3.67
CA ASN A 456 14.76 3.25 3.55
C ASN A 456 14.72 1.73 3.80
N PRO A 457 15.11 0.87 2.84
CA PRO A 457 14.97 -0.57 2.99
C PRO A 457 15.69 -1.14 4.22
N ASN A 458 16.76 -0.50 4.71
CA ASN A 458 17.45 -0.92 5.93
C ASN A 458 16.59 -0.80 7.19
N GLN A 459 15.60 0.10 7.21
CA GLN A 459 14.70 0.27 8.36
C GLN A 459 13.69 -0.89 8.47
N VAL A 460 13.33 -1.53 7.36
CA VAL A 460 12.29 -2.57 7.33
C VAL A 460 12.85 -3.98 7.17
N PHE A 461 14.05 -4.14 6.61
CA PHE A 461 14.61 -5.45 6.26
C PHE A 461 14.58 -6.46 7.42
N ASN A 462 14.96 -6.02 8.63
CA ASN A 462 14.92 -6.82 9.85
C ASN A 462 13.80 -6.40 10.82
N SER A 463 12.87 -5.55 10.38
CA SER A 463 11.82 -4.98 11.21
C SER A 463 10.52 -4.89 10.42
N HIS A 464 9.85 -6.03 10.26
CA HIS A 464 8.66 -6.21 9.41
C HIS A 464 7.45 -5.35 9.80
N LEU A 465 7.42 -4.79 11.01
CA LEU A 465 6.38 -3.84 11.47
C LEU A 465 6.76 -2.37 11.28
N ALA A 466 7.95 -2.08 10.75
CA ALA A 466 8.45 -0.71 10.60
C ALA A 466 8.05 -0.07 9.27
N TRP A 467 7.12 -0.65 8.50
CA TRP A 467 6.66 0.01 7.27
C TRP A 467 5.94 1.31 7.61
N PRO A 468 6.32 2.44 6.97
CA PRO A 468 5.76 3.74 7.28
C PRO A 468 4.33 3.84 6.75
N PRO A 469 3.52 4.79 7.25
CA PRO A 469 2.17 5.04 6.76
C PRO A 469 2.10 5.17 5.23
N SER A 470 0.98 4.76 4.65
CA SER A 470 0.76 4.89 3.21
C SER A 470 0.25 6.27 2.82
N GLU A 471 0.64 6.71 1.63
CA GLU A 471 0.03 7.83 0.93
C GLU A 471 -0.90 7.32 -0.18
N VAL A 472 -1.89 8.15 -0.52
CA VAL A 472 -2.81 7.89 -1.62
C VAL A 472 -2.26 8.50 -2.90
N VAL A 473 -2.12 7.66 -3.91
CA VAL A 473 -1.47 8.02 -5.17
C VAL A 473 -2.49 8.23 -6.29
N ALA A 474 -3.55 7.43 -6.31
CA ALA A 474 -4.64 7.54 -7.26
C ALA A 474 -5.91 6.91 -6.69
N LEU A 475 -7.05 7.33 -7.22
CA LEU A 475 -8.35 6.68 -7.00
C LEU A 475 -8.73 5.80 -8.20
N GLY A 476 -9.54 4.79 -7.95
CA GLY A 476 -10.11 3.93 -8.98
C GLY A 476 -11.42 3.28 -8.53
N SER A 477 -11.78 2.16 -9.15
CA SER A 477 -13.04 1.46 -8.88
C SER A 477 -13.08 0.81 -7.49
N LYS A 478 -14.19 0.99 -6.78
CA LYS A 478 -14.49 0.33 -5.51
C LYS A 478 -14.97 -1.12 -5.67
N VAL A 479 -15.03 -1.64 -6.90
CA VAL A 479 -15.36 -3.05 -7.14
C VAL A 479 -14.18 -3.94 -6.74
N THR A 480 -14.42 -4.90 -5.85
CA THR A 480 -13.34 -5.68 -5.22
C THR A 480 -12.47 -6.43 -6.23
N PHE A 481 -13.03 -7.37 -6.98
CA PHE A 481 -12.21 -8.25 -7.84
C PHE A 481 -11.98 -7.69 -9.26
N ASP A 482 -12.76 -6.72 -9.71
CA ASP A 482 -12.64 -6.17 -11.07
C ASP A 482 -11.83 -4.85 -11.12
N ALA A 483 -10.95 -4.63 -10.15
CA ALA A 483 -10.03 -3.50 -10.10
C ALA A 483 -8.75 -3.82 -9.31
N GLY A 484 -7.59 -3.28 -9.71
CA GLY A 484 -6.32 -3.41 -8.99
C GLY A 484 -5.18 -3.92 -9.87
N ASN A 485 -4.41 -4.90 -9.36
CA ASN A 485 -3.14 -5.40 -9.92
C ASN A 485 -2.26 -4.25 -10.41
N VAL A 486 -1.78 -3.44 -9.47
CA VAL A 486 -0.82 -2.41 -9.82
C VAL A 486 0.50 -3.05 -10.24
N ASN A 487 1.09 -2.52 -11.31
CA ASN A 487 2.44 -2.84 -11.73
C ASN A 487 3.20 -1.56 -12.08
N ALA A 488 4.39 -1.40 -11.49
CA ALA A 488 5.16 -0.17 -11.48
C ALA A 488 6.45 -0.28 -12.30
N THR A 489 6.84 0.84 -12.92
CA THR A 489 8.17 1.08 -13.49
C THR A 489 8.57 2.54 -13.26
N PHE A 490 9.74 2.94 -13.73
CA PHE A 490 10.22 4.31 -13.58
C PHE A 490 10.94 4.80 -14.85
N ILE A 491 10.87 6.10 -15.08
CA ILE A 491 11.71 6.83 -16.04
C ILE A 491 12.11 8.13 -15.36
N LYS A 492 13.41 8.34 -15.15
CA LYS A 492 14.03 9.62 -14.71
C LYS A 492 13.21 10.41 -13.67
N GLY A 493 13.30 10.02 -12.40
CA GLY A 493 12.65 10.76 -11.30
C GLY A 493 11.12 10.69 -11.30
N MET A 494 10.51 9.87 -12.16
CA MET A 494 9.07 9.60 -12.20
C MET A 494 8.82 8.09 -12.17
N HIS A 495 7.84 7.69 -11.37
CA HIS A 495 7.28 6.33 -11.35
C HIS A 495 5.97 6.32 -12.14
N TYR A 496 5.73 5.22 -12.84
CA TYR A 496 4.52 5.01 -13.65
C TYR A 496 3.84 3.72 -13.19
N LEU A 497 2.55 3.84 -12.89
CA LEU A 497 1.79 2.83 -12.18
C LEU A 497 0.61 2.42 -13.04
N SER A 498 0.70 1.26 -13.67
CA SER A 498 -0.44 0.69 -14.38
C SER A 498 -1.34 -0.08 -13.44
N PHE A 499 -2.65 0.01 -13.62
CA PHE A 499 -3.63 -0.78 -12.87
C PHE A 499 -4.94 -0.85 -13.68
N TYR A 500 -5.80 -1.82 -13.38
CA TYR A 500 -7.11 -1.92 -14.04
C TYR A 500 -8.23 -1.51 -13.11
N TYR A 501 -9.35 -1.05 -13.68
CA TYR A 501 -10.53 -0.65 -12.93
C TYR A 501 -11.81 -0.87 -13.74
N GLY A 502 -12.92 -1.12 -13.05
CA GLY A 502 -14.25 -1.21 -13.67
C GLY A 502 -15.12 -2.25 -12.96
N LYS A 503 -15.95 -2.94 -13.74
CA LYS A 503 -16.80 -4.05 -13.31
C LYS A 503 -17.00 -5.02 -14.47
N ALA A 504 -16.83 -6.32 -14.26
CA ALA A 504 -17.05 -7.30 -15.31
C ALA A 504 -18.46 -7.15 -15.95
N PRO A 505 -18.57 -7.25 -17.29
CA PRO A 505 -17.53 -7.61 -18.26
C PRO A 505 -16.72 -6.41 -18.79
N GLN A 506 -16.91 -5.20 -18.26
CA GLN A 506 -16.32 -3.95 -18.77
C GLN A 506 -15.32 -3.35 -17.78
N THR A 507 -14.04 -3.50 -18.09
CA THR A 507 -12.96 -2.89 -17.31
C THR A 507 -12.01 -2.15 -18.24
N SER A 508 -11.20 -1.26 -17.68
CA SER A 508 -10.25 -0.43 -18.40
C SER A 508 -8.89 -0.51 -17.71
N VAL A 509 -7.83 -0.23 -18.46
CA VAL A 509 -6.46 -0.11 -17.96
C VAL A 509 -6.07 1.36 -17.90
N LEU A 510 -5.49 1.76 -16.77
CA LEU A 510 -5.07 3.11 -16.46
C LEU A 510 -3.58 3.16 -16.15
N VAL A 511 -3.02 4.36 -16.20
CA VAL A 511 -1.69 4.69 -15.69
C VAL A 511 -1.75 5.93 -14.80
N SER A 512 -1.00 5.91 -13.71
CA SER A 512 -0.71 7.09 -12.88
C SER A 512 0.77 7.45 -13.00
N GLU A 513 1.10 8.73 -13.20
CA GLU A 513 2.46 9.25 -13.08
C GLU A 513 2.67 9.87 -11.69
N VAL A 514 3.79 9.57 -11.05
CA VAL A 514 4.08 10.01 -9.68
C VAL A 514 5.55 10.38 -9.57
N PRO A 515 5.92 11.52 -8.95
CA PRO A 515 7.31 11.81 -8.66
C PRO A 515 7.97 10.68 -7.86
N ALA A 516 9.18 10.32 -8.24
CA ALA A 516 10.05 9.46 -7.44
C ALA A 516 10.23 10.05 -6.04
N PRO A 517 10.39 9.21 -5.01
CA PRO A 517 10.58 9.70 -3.66
C PRO A 517 11.88 10.52 -3.56
N THR A 518 11.84 11.62 -2.81
CA THR A 518 13.04 12.38 -2.43
C THR A 518 13.40 12.06 -0.98
N PRO A 519 14.68 12.19 -0.57
CA PRO A 519 15.10 11.94 0.82
C PRO A 519 14.29 12.73 1.85
N ASP A 520 13.91 13.97 1.52
CA ASP A 520 13.12 14.85 2.39
C ASP A 520 11.67 14.37 2.61
N LYS A 521 11.18 13.42 1.79
CA LYS A 521 9.84 12.84 1.86
C LYS A 521 9.82 11.43 2.47
N ALA A 522 10.97 10.89 2.88
CA ALA A 522 11.01 9.67 3.68
C ALA A 522 10.82 10.04 5.17
N PRO A 523 9.81 9.47 5.86
CA PRO A 523 9.55 9.76 7.27
C PRO A 523 10.65 9.27 8.23
#